data_AF-A0A7C4U147-F1
#
_entry.id   AF-A0A7C4U147-F1
#
_cell.length_a   1.000
_cell.length_b   1.000
_cell.length_c   1.000
_cell.angle_alpha   90.00
_cell.angle_beta   90.00
_cell.angle_gamma   90.00
#
_symmetry.space_group_name_H-M   'P 1'
#
loop_
_entity.id
_entity.type
_entity.pdbx_description
1 polymer ?
#
loop_
_entity_poly.entity_id
_entity_poly.type
_entity_poly.pdbx_seq_one_letter_code
_entity_poly.pdbx_strand_id
1 'polypeptide(L)'
;MTKTYKLCMLNLERSNMRTRTINLSLPEEMLKKIDQVARDSQSTRSEFIREAARRQLEILKNWERLCAYGASLGRKLDIKSEDDVERLIDEGRK
;
A
#
# COMPACT_ATOMS: atom_id res chain seq x y z
N MET A 1 -15.87 -7.77 36.83
CA MET A 1 -15.30 -8.91 36.09
C MET A 1 -15.85 -9.07 34.66
N THR A 2 -16.55 -8.10 34.06
CA THR A 2 -17.20 -8.22 32.74
C THR A 2 -16.51 -7.47 31.59
N LYS A 3 -15.51 -6.61 31.87
CA LYS A 3 -14.83 -5.80 30.84
C LYS A 3 -13.74 -6.57 30.07
N THR A 4 -13.12 -7.57 30.69
CA THR A 4 -12.00 -8.33 30.10
C THR A 4 -12.45 -9.30 29.00
N TYR A 5 -13.59 -9.97 29.20
CA TYR A 5 -14.17 -10.84 28.17
C TYR A 5 -14.64 -10.07 26.93
N LYS A 6 -15.08 -8.82 27.10
CA LYS A 6 -15.48 -7.95 25.98
C LYS A 6 -14.29 -7.55 25.10
N LEU A 7 -13.10 -7.36 25.68
CA LEU A 7 -11.87 -7.08 24.94
C LEU A 7 -11.30 -8.33 24.23
N CYS A 8 -11.52 -9.52 24.80
CA CYS A 8 -11.21 -10.79 24.16
C CYS A 8 -12.17 -11.09 22.98
N MET A 9 -13.46 -10.80 23.14
CA MET A 9 -14.45 -10.94 22.05
C MET A 9 -14.27 -9.92 20.93
N LEU A 10 -13.85 -8.68 21.24
CA LEU A 10 -13.51 -7.67 20.23
C LEU A 10 -12.31 -8.07 19.34
N ASN A 11 -11.44 -8.98 19.80
CA ASN A 11 -10.37 -9.56 18.97
C ASN A 11 -10.83 -10.79 18.18
N LEU A 12 -11.89 -11.48 18.62
CA LEU A 12 -12.51 -12.58 17.88
C LEU A 12 -13.34 -12.07 16.69
N GLU A 13 -13.74 -10.80 16.73
CA GLU A 13 -14.36 -10.05 15.62
C GLU A 13 -13.33 -9.39 14.66
N ARG A 14 -12.04 -9.78 14.68
CA ARG A 14 -11.17 -9.63 13.49
C ARG A 14 -11.65 -10.63 12.44
N SER A 15 -12.81 -10.30 11.87
CA SER A 15 -13.23 -10.54 10.49
C SER A 15 -12.53 -11.72 9.84
N ASN A 16 -13.26 -12.83 9.73
CA ASN A 16 -13.00 -14.01 8.91
C ASN A 16 -12.32 -13.66 7.56
N MET A 17 -11.01 -13.39 7.56
CA MET A 17 -10.26 -13.13 6.34
C MET A 17 -10.14 -14.47 5.64
N ARG A 18 -10.88 -14.62 4.55
CA ARG A 18 -10.79 -15.79 3.67
C ARG A 18 -9.38 -15.81 3.09
N THR A 19 -8.48 -16.50 3.76
CA THR A 19 -7.13 -16.76 3.27
C THR A 19 -7.19 -17.94 2.30
N ARG A 20 -6.46 -17.83 1.20
CA ARG A 20 -6.22 -18.95 0.28
C ARG A 20 -4.73 -19.18 0.21
N THR A 21 -4.31 -20.42 0.41
CA THR A 21 -2.91 -20.81 0.19
C THR A 21 -2.61 -20.76 -1.30
N ILE A 22 -1.50 -20.13 -1.64
CA ILE A 22 -0.94 -20.10 -2.98
C ILE A 22 0.42 -20.79 -2.95
N ASN A 23 0.78 -21.43 -4.06
CA ASN A 23 2.15 -21.91 -4.28
C ASN A 23 2.83 -20.91 -5.23
N LEU A 24 4.06 -20.50 -4.89
CA LEU A 24 4.80 -19.47 -5.61
C LEU A 24 6.26 -19.90 -5.75
N SER A 25 6.76 -19.91 -6.99
CA SER A 25 8.18 -20.08 -7.28
C SER A 25 8.87 -18.71 -7.32
N LEU A 26 9.99 -18.58 -6.63
CA LEU A 26 10.82 -17.37 -6.60
C LEU A 26 12.28 -17.74 -6.93
N PRO A 27 13.05 -16.82 -7.55
CA PRO A 27 14.49 -17.03 -7.75
C PRO A 27 15.20 -17.32 -6.42
N GLU A 28 16.16 -18.25 -6.44
CA GLU A 28 16.85 -18.70 -5.21
C GLU A 28 17.53 -17.53 -4.47
N GLU A 29 18.20 -16.65 -5.20
CA GLU A 29 18.85 -15.46 -4.64
C GLU A 29 17.85 -14.49 -3.99
N MET A 30 16.61 -14.44 -4.49
CA MET A 30 15.56 -13.64 -3.87
C MET A 30 15.08 -14.30 -2.58
N LEU A 31 14.91 -15.62 -2.56
CA LEU A 31 14.53 -16.35 -1.35
C LEU A 31 15.57 -16.17 -0.23
N LYS A 32 16.86 -16.22 -0.55
CA LYS A 32 17.94 -15.96 0.42
C LYS A 32 17.81 -14.58 1.07
N LYS A 33 17.48 -13.55 0.28
CA LYS A 33 17.26 -12.19 0.79
C LYS A 33 16.01 -12.09 1.65
N ILE A 34 14.91 -12.72 1.24
CA ILE A 34 13.67 -12.77 2.03
C ILE A 34 13.93 -13.46 3.36
N ASP A 35 14.70 -14.55 3.37
CA ASP A 35 15.07 -15.26 4.59
C ASP A 35 15.85 -14.39 5.56
N GLN A 36 16.83 -13.66 5.06
CA GLN A 36 17.64 -12.77 5.88
C GLN A 36 16.76 -11.70 6.53
N VAL A 37 15.95 -10.99 5.74
CA VAL A 37 15.07 -9.92 6.24
C VAL A 37 14.02 -10.46 7.21
N ALA A 38 13.44 -11.63 6.92
CA ALA A 38 12.45 -12.24 7.78
C ALA A 38 13.04 -12.60 9.15
N ARG A 39 14.26 -13.16 9.18
CA ARG A 39 15.00 -13.46 10.42
C ARG A 39 15.29 -12.20 11.23
N ASP A 40 15.82 -11.17 10.57
CA ASP A 40 16.21 -9.91 11.23
C ASP A 40 15.01 -9.19 11.84
N SER A 41 13.83 -9.36 11.24
CA SER A 41 12.57 -8.74 11.68
C SER A 41 11.70 -9.63 12.56
N GLN A 42 12.19 -10.79 13.02
CA GLN A 42 11.42 -11.80 13.77
C GLN A 42 10.07 -12.17 13.12
N SER A 43 10.03 -12.22 11.78
CA SER A 43 8.83 -12.45 10.99
C SER A 43 8.93 -13.73 10.15
N THR A 44 7.80 -14.19 9.58
CA THR A 44 7.81 -15.33 8.65
C THR A 44 7.93 -14.87 7.19
N ARG A 45 8.45 -15.72 6.29
CA ARG A 45 8.46 -15.45 4.83
C ARG A 45 7.07 -15.04 4.32
N SER A 46 6.05 -15.79 4.72
CA SER A 46 4.66 -15.55 4.29
C SER A 46 4.12 -14.23 4.81
N GLU A 47 4.53 -13.80 6.00
CA GLU A 47 4.15 -12.50 6.54
C GLU A 47 4.86 -11.37 5.82
N PHE A 48 6.17 -11.48 5.60
CA PHE A 48 6.93 -10.53 4.79
C PHE A 48 6.29 -10.34 3.40
N ILE A 49 5.99 -11.43 2.70
CA ILE A 49 5.38 -11.38 1.37
C ILE A 49 3.98 -10.75 1.42
N ARG A 50 3.17 -11.08 2.44
CA ARG A 50 1.83 -10.47 2.60
C ARG A 50 1.91 -8.97 2.85
N GLU A 51 2.83 -8.52 3.70
CA GLU A 51 3.00 -7.09 3.97
C GLU A 51 3.54 -6.34 2.76
N ALA A 52 4.50 -6.93 2.04
CA ALA A 52 5.01 -6.37 0.79
C ALA A 52 3.88 -6.23 -0.26
N ALA A 53 3.06 -7.28 -0.43
CA ALA A 53 1.92 -7.27 -1.33
C ALA A 53 0.89 -6.21 -0.91
N ARG A 54 0.54 -6.13 0.38
CA ARG A 54 -0.41 -5.12 0.89
C ARG A 54 0.10 -3.71 0.62
N ARG A 55 1.37 -3.43 0.93
CA ARG A 55 1.98 -2.11 0.66
C ARG A 55 1.96 -1.78 -0.83
N GLN A 56 2.30 -2.73 -1.69
CA GLN A 56 2.31 -2.50 -3.14
C GLN A 56 0.90 -2.18 -3.67
N LEU A 57 -0.12 -2.92 -3.22
CA LEU A 57 -1.50 -2.68 -3.63
C LEU A 57 -2.01 -1.30 -3.18
N GLU A 58 -1.68 -0.87 -1.96
CA GLU A 58 -2.03 0.47 -1.47
C GLU A 58 -1.32 1.58 -2.26
N ILE A 59 -0.03 1.40 -2.60
CA ILE A 59 0.71 2.34 -3.44
C ILE A 59 0.03 2.48 -4.81
N LEU A 60 -0.29 1.36 -5.47
CA LEU A 60 -0.94 1.38 -6.78
C LEU A 60 -2.31 2.05 -6.74
N LYS A 61 -3.11 1.74 -5.72
CA LYS A 61 -4.43 2.37 -5.51
C LYS A 61 -4.32 3.87 -5.28
N ASN A 62 -3.35 4.30 -4.46
CA ASN A 62 -3.14 5.72 -4.19
C ASN A 62 -2.62 6.46 -5.42
N TRP A 63 -1.77 5.83 -6.22
CA TRP A 63 -1.30 6.37 -7.49
C TRP A 63 -2.45 6.63 -8.46
N GLU A 64 -3.32 5.63 -8.66
CA GLU A 64 -4.51 5.76 -9.50
C GLU A 64 -5.40 6.93 -9.05
N ARG A 65 -5.63 7.06 -7.74
CA ARG A 65 -6.40 8.17 -7.16
C ARG A 65 -5.72 9.52 -7.39
N LEU A 66 -4.41 9.60 -7.22
CA LEU A 66 -3.64 10.83 -7.43
C LEU A 66 -3.70 11.26 -8.90
N CYS A 67 -3.51 10.34 -9.84
CA CYS A 67 -3.63 10.60 -11.26
C CYS A 67 -5.05 11.04 -11.64
N ALA A 68 -6.09 10.37 -11.13
CA ALA A 68 -7.48 10.75 -11.38
C ALA A 68 -7.79 12.16 -10.83
N TYR A 69 -7.29 12.46 -9.63
CA TYR A 69 -7.40 13.79 -9.04
C TYR A 69 -6.69 14.85 -9.89
N GLY A 70 -5.44 14.61 -10.27
CA GLY A 70 -4.66 15.51 -11.13
C GLY A 70 -5.32 15.76 -12.48
N ALA A 71 -5.82 14.71 -13.14
CA ALA A 71 -6.55 14.85 -14.39
C ALA A 71 -7.85 15.65 -14.21
N SER A 72 -8.56 15.49 -13.09
CA SER A 72 -9.75 16.29 -12.78
C SER A 72 -9.41 17.76 -12.54
N LEU A 73 -8.28 18.05 -11.89
CA LEU A 73 -7.82 19.40 -11.62
C LEU A 73 -7.35 20.09 -12.90
N GLY A 74 -6.58 19.39 -13.74
CA GLY A 74 -6.15 19.89 -15.05
C GLY A 74 -7.34 20.29 -15.93
N ARG A 75 -8.40 19.47 -15.97
CA ARG A 75 -9.65 19.82 -16.67
C ARG A 75 -10.34 21.05 -16.09
N LYS A 76 -10.38 21.20 -14.77
CA LYS A 76 -11.03 22.35 -14.10
C LYS A 76 -10.27 23.66 -14.34
N LEU A 77 -8.94 23.59 -14.42
CA LEU A 77 -8.04 24.72 -14.63
C LEU A 77 -7.69 24.95 -16.09
N ASP A 78 -8.30 24.18 -17.01
CA ASP A 78 -8.04 24.22 -18.46
C ASP A 78 -6.55 24.09 -18.84
N ILE A 79 -5.79 23.32 -18.07
CA ILE A 79 -4.36 23.06 -18.31
C ILE A 79 -4.23 22.12 -19.51
N LYS A 80 -3.56 22.58 -20.57
CA LYS A 80 -3.43 21.84 -21.84
C LYS A 80 -1.99 21.54 -22.22
N SER A 81 -1.02 22.25 -21.65
CA SER A 81 0.40 22.06 -21.94
C SER A 81 1.26 22.09 -20.67
N GLU A 82 2.53 21.71 -20.82
CA GLU A 82 3.53 21.85 -19.76
C GLU A 82 3.80 23.33 -19.43
N ASP A 83 3.74 24.23 -20.42
CA ASP A 83 3.89 25.68 -20.20
C ASP A 83 2.81 26.25 -19.28
N ASP A 84 1.58 25.72 -19.34
CA ASP A 84 0.50 26.11 -18.44
C ASP A 84 0.81 25.72 -16.99
N VAL A 85 1.48 24.58 -16.79
CA VAL A 85 1.90 24.12 -15.47
C VAL A 85 3.01 25.00 -14.93
N GLU A 86 4.03 25.31 -15.74
CA GLU A 86 5.16 26.14 -15.31
C GLU A 86 4.69 27.54 -14.91
N ARG A 87 3.78 28.15 -15.69
CA ARG A 87 3.16 29.42 -15.36
C ARG A 87 2.46 29.39 -13.99
N LEU A 88 1.67 28.35 -13.71
CA LEU A 88 0.97 28.21 -12.43
C LEU A 88 1.93 28.02 -11.25
N ILE A 89 3.04 27.30 -11.46
CA ILE A 89 4.08 27.12 -10.44
C ILE A 89 4.75 28.46 -10.11
N ASP A 90 5.12 29.23 -11.14
CA ASP A 90 5.76 30.54 -10.97
C ASP A 90 4.84 31.58 -10.33
N GLU A 91 3.53 31.54 -10.65
CA GLU A 91 2.52 32.35 -9.99
C GLU A 91 2.41 32.02 -8.49
N GLY A 92 2.46 30.74 -8.11
CA GLY A 92 2.37 30.30 -6.71
C GLY A 92 3.63 30.47 -5.87
N ARG A 93 4.78 30.77 -6.49
CA ARG A 93 6.07 31.03 -5.81
C ARG A 93 6.25 32.49 -5.39
N LYS A 94 5.38 33.40 -5.82
CA LYS A 94 5.38 34.83 -5.44
C LYS A 94 4.68 35.03 -4.10
#